data_AF-A0A9D7GXJ3-F1
#
_entry.id   AF-A0A9D7GXJ3-F1
#
_cell.length_a   1.000
_cell.length_b   1.000
_cell.length_c   1.000
_cell.angle_alpha   90.00
_cell.angle_beta   90.00
_cell.angle_gamma   90.00
#
_symmetry.space_group_name_H-M   'P 1'
#
loop_
_entity.id
_entity.type
_entity.pdbx_description
1 polymer ?
#
loop_
_entity_poly.entity_id
_entity_poly.type
_entity_poly.pdbx_seq_one_letter_code
_entity_poly.pdbx_strand_id
1 'polypeptide(L)'
;MHKTYRRFSTEFKLQLVEAYLAGEGSIKGLANRAGLDHSLLHYWIGKYRAGELSLDVAREETMLEAEQKIAALERKVGQLTMELELLRKGLIAVPALNNARSSIISGPTASASKEDVA
;
A
#
# COMPACT_ATOMS: atom_id res chain seq x y z
N MET A 1 -8.31 -11.42 -30.74
CA MET A 1 -8.48 -12.54 -29.79
C MET A 1 -7.46 -12.39 -28.68
N HIS A 2 -7.89 -12.26 -27.42
CA HIS A 2 -6.96 -12.28 -26.29
C HIS A 2 -6.56 -13.74 -26.02
N LYS A 3 -5.26 -14.04 -26.04
CA LYS A 3 -4.76 -15.38 -25.73
C LYS A 3 -4.59 -15.46 -24.21
N THR A 4 -5.52 -16.13 -23.53
CA THR A 4 -5.42 -16.35 -22.09
C THR A 4 -4.41 -17.46 -21.82
N TYR A 5 -3.31 -17.11 -21.15
CA TYR A 5 -2.31 -18.07 -20.75
C TYR A 5 -2.69 -18.66 -19.39
N ARG A 6 -2.75 -20.00 -19.31
CA ARG A 6 -2.86 -20.69 -18.01
C ARG A 6 -1.62 -20.36 -17.18
N ARG A 7 -1.82 -19.85 -15.97
CA ARG A 7 -0.75 -19.64 -14.99
C ARG A 7 -0.82 -20.75 -13.94
N PHE A 8 0.35 -21.23 -13.54
CA PHE A 8 0.51 -22.23 -12.50
C PHE A 8 1.29 -21.59 -11.35
N SER A 9 0.89 -21.89 -10.11
CA SER A 9 1.64 -21.47 -8.92
C SER A 9 3.01 -22.10 -8.95
N THR A 10 3.99 -21.41 -8.36
CA THR A 10 5.37 -21.90 -8.38
C THR A 10 5.55 -23.15 -7.51
N GLU A 11 4.80 -23.27 -6.40
CA GLU A 11 4.70 -24.49 -5.61
C GLU A 11 4.29 -25.70 -6.45
N PHE A 12 3.26 -25.56 -7.29
CA PHE A 12 2.81 -26.64 -8.16
C PHE A 12 3.87 -27.04 -9.19
N LYS A 13 4.60 -26.07 -9.75
CA LYS A 13 5.71 -26.34 -10.66
C LYS A 13 6.80 -27.15 -9.94
N LEU A 14 7.15 -26.77 -8.71
CA LEU A 14 8.18 -27.44 -7.90
C LEU A 14 7.78 -28.87 -7.56
N GLN A 15 6.56 -29.10 -7.09
CA GLN A 15 6.05 -30.43 -6.76
C GLN A 15 6.20 -31.42 -7.92
N LEU A 16 5.86 -30.99 -9.14
CA LEU A 16 5.98 -31.84 -10.33
C LEU A 16 7.43 -32.13 -10.73
N VAL A 17 8.32 -31.14 -10.58
CA VAL A 17 9.75 -31.33 -10.85
C VAL A 17 10.36 -32.26 -9.81
N GLU A 18 10.02 -32.10 -8.53
CA GLU A 18 10.48 -32.95 -7.44
C GLU A 18 10.01 -34.40 -7.61
N ALA A 19 8.74 -34.63 -7.96
CA ALA A 19 8.22 -35.96 -8.26
C ALA A 19 8.97 -36.62 -9.43
N TYR A 20 9.36 -35.84 -10.45
CA TYR A 20 10.19 -36.34 -11.54
C TYR A 20 11.61 -36.70 -11.06
N LEU A 21 12.24 -35.85 -10.24
CA LEU A 21 13.58 -36.10 -9.70
C LEU A 21 13.62 -37.29 -8.72
N ALA A 22 12.52 -37.52 -7.99
CA ALA A 22 12.33 -38.69 -7.13
C ALA A 22 12.07 -39.99 -7.91
N GLY A 23 11.89 -39.92 -9.24
CA GLY A 23 11.67 -41.09 -10.09
C GLY A 23 10.24 -41.65 -10.05
N GLU A 24 9.25 -40.88 -9.58
CA GLU A 24 7.85 -41.31 -9.44
C GLU A 24 7.10 -41.46 -10.78
N GLY A 25 7.76 -41.17 -11.90
CA GLY A 25 7.22 -41.37 -13.22
C GLY A 25 8.03 -40.71 -14.32
N SER A 26 7.66 -41.03 -15.56
CA SER A 26 8.18 -40.32 -16.73
C SER A 26 7.57 -38.92 -16.85
N ILE A 27 8.25 -38.02 -17.57
CA ILE A 27 7.75 -36.67 -17.86
C ILE A 27 6.34 -36.72 -18.46
N LYS A 28 6.09 -37.62 -19.42
CA LYS A 28 4.76 -37.79 -20.03
C LYS A 28 3.72 -38.27 -19.03
N GLY A 29 4.07 -39.22 -18.16
CA GLY A 29 3.16 -39.73 -17.14
C GLY A 29 2.75 -38.66 -16.13
N LEU A 30 3.73 -37.93 -15.59
CA LEU A 30 3.50 -36.85 -14.65
C LEU A 30 2.69 -35.70 -15.26
N ALA A 31 3.05 -35.27 -16.47
CA ALA A 31 2.34 -34.20 -17.18
C ALA A 31 0.87 -34.59 -17.47
N ASN A 32 0.62 -35.82 -17.93
CA ASN A 32 -0.74 -36.29 -18.18
C ASN A 32 -1.59 -36.34 -16.91
N ARG A 33 -1.04 -36.85 -15.79
CA ARG A 33 -1.74 -36.87 -14.50
C ARG A 33 -2.11 -35.46 -14.03
N ALA A 34 -1.28 -34.48 -14.35
CA ALA A 34 -1.49 -33.07 -14.02
C ALA A 34 -2.30 -32.29 -15.06
N GLY A 35 -2.72 -32.91 -16.17
CA GLY A 35 -3.44 -32.23 -17.26
C GLY A 35 -2.59 -31.18 -18.01
N LEU A 36 -1.28 -31.40 -18.06
CA LEU A 36 -0.28 -30.52 -18.64
C LEU A 36 0.26 -31.08 -19.96
N ASP A 37 0.76 -30.19 -20.81
CA ASP A 37 1.61 -30.63 -21.91
C ASP A 37 2.98 -31.05 -21.39
N HIS A 38 3.48 -32.18 -21.87
CA HIS A 38 4.78 -32.73 -21.49
C HIS A 38 5.97 -31.78 -21.76
N SER A 39 5.89 -30.93 -22.79
CA SER A 39 6.92 -29.94 -23.10
C SER A 39 7.02 -28.88 -22.00
N LEU A 40 5.90 -28.56 -21.35
CA LEU A 40 5.85 -27.59 -20.25
C LEU A 40 6.57 -28.14 -19.01
N LEU A 41 6.35 -29.41 -18.67
CA LEU A 41 7.08 -30.05 -17.57
C LEU A 41 8.57 -30.16 -17.88
N HIS A 42 8.94 -30.51 -19.12
CA HIS A 42 10.34 -30.53 -19.54
C HIS A 42 11.00 -29.15 -19.38
N TYR A 43 10.30 -28.08 -19.77
CA TYR A 43 10.78 -26.71 -19.58
C TYR A 43 10.98 -26.35 -18.11
N TRP A 44 10.05 -26.71 -17.21
CA TRP A 44 10.21 -26.48 -15.77
C TRP A 44 11.37 -27.24 -15.16
N ILE A 45 11.60 -28.49 -15.58
CA ILE A 45 12.78 -29.27 -15.16
C ILE A 45 14.07 -28.56 -15.58
N GLY A 46 14.12 -28.02 -16.81
CA GLY A 46 15.23 -27.21 -17.29
C GLY A 46 15.47 -25.97 -16.43
N LYS A 47 14.41 -25.20 -16.14
CA LYS A 47 14.46 -24.02 -15.26
C LYS A 47 14.92 -24.36 -13.85
N TYR A 48 14.45 -25.47 -13.29
CA TYR A 48 14.86 -25.93 -11.97
C TYR A 48 16.35 -26.26 -11.93
N ARG A 49 16.87 -26.99 -12.92
CA ARG A 49 18.29 -27.32 -13.02
C ARG A 49 19.19 -26.10 -13.20
N ALA A 50 18.67 -25.04 -13.82
CA ALA A 50 19.34 -23.75 -13.93
C ALA A 50 19.25 -22.89 -12.64
N GLY A 51 18.49 -23.34 -11.63
CA GLY A 51 18.21 -22.56 -10.42
C GLY A 51 17.20 -21.43 -10.61
N GLU A 52 16.60 -21.29 -11.79
CA GLU A 52 15.72 -20.18 -12.14
C GLU A 52 14.28 -20.37 -11.67
N LEU A 53 13.87 -21.61 -11.38
CA LEU A 53 12.50 -21.89 -10.96
C LEU A 53 12.18 -21.37 -9.54
N SER A 54 13.16 -21.35 -8.62
CA SER A 54 12.95 -20.79 -7.28
C SER A 54 13.08 -19.25 -7.25
N LEU A 55 13.80 -18.67 -8.21
CA LEU A 55 13.87 -17.20 -8.36
C LEU A 55 12.50 -16.59 -8.66
N ASP A 56 11.62 -17.33 -9.33
CA ASP A 56 10.25 -16.91 -9.58
C ASP A 56 9.44 -16.80 -8.27
N VAL A 57 9.64 -17.70 -7.29
CA VAL A 57 9.00 -17.61 -5.95
C VAL A 57 9.48 -16.36 -5.23
N ALA A 58 10.80 -16.19 -5.13
CA ALA A 58 11.40 -15.05 -4.44
C ALA A 58 10.98 -13.73 -5.09
N ARG A 59 10.80 -13.70 -6.41
CA ARG A 59 10.29 -12.53 -7.13
C ARG A 59 8.82 -12.24 -6.80
N GLU A 60 7.98 -13.27 -6.71
CA GLU A 60 6.55 -13.12 -6.36
C GLU A 60 6.39 -12.64 -4.90
N GLU A 61 7.14 -13.22 -3.97
CA GLU A 61 7.16 -12.80 -2.55
C GLU A 61 7.66 -11.36 -2.38
N THR A 62 8.80 -11.02 -3.00
CA THR A 62 9.35 -9.65 -2.95
C THR A 62 8.40 -8.62 -3.56
N MET A 63 7.62 -8.99 -4.58
CA MET A 63 6.60 -8.11 -5.16
C MET A 63 5.46 -7.85 -4.16
N LEU A 64 4.94 -8.89 -3.50
CA LEU A 64 3.87 -8.74 -2.51
C LEU A 64 4.32 -7.86 -1.33
N GLU A 65 5.54 -8.06 -0.84
CA GLU A 65 6.11 -7.20 0.19
C GLU A 65 6.26 -5.74 -0.28
N ALA A 66 6.67 -5.53 -1.53
CA ALA A 66 6.77 -4.20 -2.12
C ALA A 66 5.40 -3.52 -2.21
N GLU A 67 4.37 -4.24 -2.67
CA GLU A 67 2.99 -3.75 -2.72
C GLU A 67 2.46 -3.36 -1.34
N GLN A 68 2.71 -4.19 -0.31
CA GLN A 68 2.34 -3.87 1.07
C GLN A 68 3.04 -2.60 1.59
N LYS A 69 4.34 -2.45 1.29
CA LYS A 69 5.12 -1.25 1.66
C LYS A 69 4.58 -0.01 0.94
N ILE A 70 4.26 -0.12 -0.35
CA ILE A 70 3.65 0.96 -1.14
C ILE A 70 2.32 1.37 -0.51
N ALA A 71 1.40 0.44 -0.25
CA ALA A 71 0.11 0.75 0.35
C ALA A 71 0.22 1.36 1.77
N ALA A 72 1.22 0.95 2.55
CA ALA A 72 1.49 1.58 3.85
C ALA A 72 2.01 3.01 3.71
N LEU A 73 2.92 3.25 2.77
CA LEU A 73 3.47 4.57 2.50
C LEU A 73 2.41 5.51 1.93
N GLU A 74 1.60 5.06 0.98
CA GLU A 74 0.50 5.84 0.40
C GLU A 74 -0.49 6.31 1.48
N ARG A 75 -0.88 5.43 2.42
CA ARG A 75 -1.72 5.81 3.56
C ARG A 75 -1.08 6.90 4.42
N LYS A 76 0.22 6.79 4.70
CA LYS A 76 0.94 7.77 5.51
C LYS A 76 1.11 9.11 4.79
N VAL A 77 1.33 9.09 3.48
CA VAL A 77 1.34 10.30 2.65
C VAL A 77 -0.01 11.00 2.74
N GLY A 78 -1.12 10.26 2.64
CA GLY A 78 -2.47 10.80 2.82
C GLY A 78 -2.68 11.46 4.19
N GLN A 79 -2.32 10.75 5.27
CA GLN A 79 -2.43 11.27 6.65
C GLN A 79 -1.65 12.57 6.85
N LEU A 80 -0.38 12.58 6.46
CA LEU A 80 0.48 13.76 6.59
C LEU A 80 -0.02 14.93 5.73
N THR A 81 -0.56 14.64 4.54
CA THR A 81 -1.16 15.67 3.68
C THR A 81 -2.34 16.33 4.37
N MET A 82 -3.23 15.55 4.98
CA MET A 82 -4.38 16.07 5.74
C MET A 82 -3.94 16.89 6.96
N GLU A 83 -2.96 16.42 7.74
CA GLU A 83 -2.40 17.15 8.87
C GLU A 83 -1.83 18.51 8.45
N LEU A 84 -1.06 18.55 7.35
CA LEU A 84 -0.51 19.79 6.80
C LEU A 84 -1.61 20.78 6.38
N GLU A 85 -2.69 20.30 5.74
CA GLU A 85 -3.82 21.15 5.37
C GLU A 85 -4.55 21.73 6.59
N LEU A 86 -4.77 20.92 7.63
CA LEU A 86 -5.40 21.37 8.86
C LEU A 86 -4.57 22.44 9.56
N LEU A 87 -3.26 22.23 9.68
CA LEU A 87 -2.33 23.20 10.28
C LEU A 87 -2.28 24.50 9.47
N ARG A 88 -2.24 24.43 8.14
CA ARG A 88 -2.28 25.62 7.27
C ARG A 88 -3.57 26.40 7.43
N LYS A 89 -4.73 25.73 7.43
CA LYS A 89 -6.04 26.36 7.64
C LYS A 89 -6.13 27.03 9.02
N GLY A 90 -5.61 26.37 10.06
CA GLY A 90 -5.52 26.92 11.41
C GLY A 90 -4.71 28.22 11.45
N LEU A 91 -3.55 28.26 10.80
CA LEU A 91 -2.69 29.44 10.75
C LEU A 91 -3.34 30.62 10.02
N ILE A 92 -4.12 30.36 8.96
CA ILE A 92 -4.84 31.39 8.19
C ILE A 92 -6.03 31.97 8.98
N ALA A 93 -6.59 31.23 9.95
CA ALA A 93 -7.71 31.70 10.77
C ALA A 93 -7.30 32.63 11.95
N VAL A 94 -6.04 32.58 12.39
CA VAL A 94 -5.53 33.34 13.56
C VAL A 94 -5.56 34.87 13.37
N PRO A 95 -5.23 35.47 12.20
CA PRO A 95 -5.28 36.93 12.02
C PRO A 95 -6.70 37.51 12.11
N ALA A 96 -7.74 36.72 11.80
CA ALA A 96 -9.12 37.18 11.78
C ALA A 96 -9.71 37.38 13.19
N LEU A 97 -9.22 36.66 14.21
CA LEU A 97 -9.68 36.80 15.59
C LEU A 97 -9.03 38.00 16.32
N ASN A 98 -7.82 38.39 15.93
CA ASN A 98 -7.11 39.53 16.55
C ASN A 98 -7.72 40.89 16.17
N ASN A 99 -8.35 41.01 14.99
CA ASN A 99 -8.96 42.27 14.56
C ASN A 99 -10.38 42.49 15.13
N ALA A 100 -10.99 41.46 15.71
CA ALA A 100 -12.33 41.54 16.32
C ALA A 100 -12.31 41.78 17.85
N ARG A 101 -11.16 41.56 18.53
CA ARG A 101 -11.02 41.70 20.00
C ARG A 101 -10.35 42.99 20.47
N SER A 102 -9.87 43.85 19.58
CA SER A 102 -9.17 45.10 19.95
C SER A 102 -10.09 46.30 20.23
N SER A 103 -11.42 46.13 20.22
CA SER A 103 -12.37 47.24 20.35
C SER A 103 -13.49 46.95 21.37
N ILE A 104 -13.13 46.79 22.65
CA ILE A 104 -14.09 46.99 23.75
C ILE A 104 -13.51 48.07 24.68
N ILE A 105 -13.60 49.31 24.24
CA ILE A 105 -13.56 50.45 25.16
C ILE A 105 -14.99 50.61 25.69
N SER A 106 -15.23 50.11 26.89
CA SER A 106 -16.39 50.50 27.70
C SER A 106 -15.91 50.78 29.10
N GLY A 107 -15.56 52.05 29.33
CA GLY A 107 -15.54 52.64 30.66
C GLY A 107 -16.80 53.51 30.82
N PRO A 108 -17.55 53.40 31.93
CA PRO A 108 -18.74 54.21 32.16
C PRO A 108 -18.40 55.70 32.33
N THR A 109 -19.31 56.57 31.86
CA THR A 109 -19.26 58.02 31.97
C THR A 109 -19.30 58.46 33.44
N ALA A 110 -18.20 58.99 33.97
CA ALA A 110 -18.15 59.61 35.29
C ALA A 110 -18.37 61.12 35.16
N SER A 111 -19.58 61.61 35.45
CA SER A 111 -19.83 62.88 36.17
C SER A 111 -21.31 63.20 36.25
N ALA A 112 -21.89 62.99 37.43
CA ALA A 112 -23.02 63.78 37.90
C ALA A 112 -22.57 64.38 39.23
N SER A 113 -22.06 65.61 39.18
CA SER A 113 -21.75 66.39 40.39
C SER A 113 -23.08 66.86 40.98
N LYS A 114 -23.36 66.47 42.21
CA LYS A 114 -24.39 67.11 43.02
C LYS A 114 -23.75 68.32 43.69
N GLU A 115 -24.26 69.51 43.42
CA GLU A 115 -24.12 70.65 44.32
C GLU A 115 -25.53 71.06 44.76
N ASP A 116 -25.90 70.61 45.96
CA ASP A 116 -26.88 71.29 46.80
C ASP A 116 -26.17 72.48 47.47
N VAL A 117 -26.83 73.63 47.61
CA VAL A 117 -26.94 74.40 48.86
C VAL A 117 -27.65 75.76 48.66
N ALA A 118 -28.67 75.95 49.51
CA ALA A 118 -29.32 77.17 50.05
C ALA A 118 -30.13 78.11 49.13
#